data_AF-A0A5J4X1U4-F1
#
_entry.id   AF-A0A5J4X1U4-F1
#
_cell.length_a   1.000
_cell.length_b   1.000
_cell.length_c   1.000
_cell.angle_alpha   90.00
_cell.angle_beta   90.00
_cell.angle_gamma   90.00
#
_symmetry.space_group_name_H-M   'P 1'
#
loop_
_entity.id
_entity.type
_entity.pdbx_description
1 polymer ?
#
loop_
_entity_poly.entity_id
_entity_poly.type
_entity_poly.pdbx_seq_one_letter_code
_entity_poly.pdbx_strand_id
1 'polypeptide(L)'
;MELKKAAKDFGDGYDDKKGLFTYEAFNTDNVNEVLSKSEPFTMEDFNSSLKKTKISQKDYQIYLEDAKRFKNRWDYLQFYNEQDTQIMIKPLMTLISLQFKYKIDMFSFMSMAACSNAIKYTKAYEDFDILGTYPNFEDQSQKFYQTEYYWQSKVRGYQLQDKHQKRDTTNNVQDSDFDYFKQLFKDSNCSICGCKFTFANNPTLD
;
A
#
# COMPACT_ATOMS: atom_id res chain seq x y z
N MET A 1 -7.00 2.37 -11.91
CA MET A 1 -7.42 3.79 -11.83
C MET A 1 -6.84 4.49 -13.05
N GLU A 2 -7.63 5.22 -13.83
CA GLU A 2 -7.09 5.94 -15.00
C GLU A 2 -6.32 7.18 -14.55
N LEU A 3 -5.23 7.52 -15.26
CA LEU A 3 -4.34 8.64 -14.90
C LEU A 3 -5.11 9.96 -14.76
N LYS A 4 -6.05 10.25 -15.67
CA LYS A 4 -6.92 11.44 -15.58
C LYS A 4 -7.74 11.46 -14.29
N LYS A 5 -8.25 10.31 -13.86
CA LYS A 5 -9.03 10.20 -12.63
C LYS A 5 -8.17 10.43 -11.40
N ALA A 6 -6.98 9.82 -11.33
CA ALA A 6 -6.04 10.06 -10.24
C ALA A 6 -5.64 11.55 -10.15
N ALA A 7 -5.37 12.17 -11.30
CA ALA A 7 -5.01 13.58 -11.37
C ALA A 7 -6.16 14.51 -10.96
N LYS A 8 -7.42 14.14 -11.24
CA LYS A 8 -8.60 14.90 -10.79
C LYS A 8 -8.89 14.71 -9.31
N ASP A 9 -8.75 13.49 -8.81
CA ASP A 9 -9.12 13.15 -7.43
C ASP A 9 -8.05 13.63 -6.42
N PHE A 10 -6.78 13.68 -6.81
CA PHE A 10 -5.65 14.01 -5.93
C PHE A 10 -4.79 15.20 -6.39
N GLY A 11 -5.04 15.75 -7.58
CA GLY A 11 -4.34 16.93 -8.08
C GLY A 11 -5.04 18.22 -7.65
N ASP A 12 -4.27 19.17 -7.14
CA ASP A 12 -4.73 20.54 -6.88
C ASP A 12 -4.78 21.32 -8.20
N GLY A 13 -5.93 21.23 -8.87
CA GLY A 13 -6.16 21.75 -10.23
C GLY A 13 -5.61 20.83 -11.32
N TYR A 14 -6.50 20.06 -11.97
CA TYR A 14 -6.17 19.29 -13.16
C TYR A 14 -6.36 20.16 -14.41
N ASP A 15 -5.24 20.49 -15.06
CA ASP A 15 -5.23 21.10 -16.38
C ASP A 15 -5.27 19.96 -17.40
N ASP A 16 -6.28 19.89 -18.28
CA ASP A 16 -6.49 18.77 -19.23
C ASP A 16 -5.50 18.79 -20.40
N LYS A 17 -4.24 19.15 -20.12
CA LYS A 17 -3.12 19.18 -21.08
C LYS A 17 -2.65 17.80 -21.52
N LYS A 18 -3.33 16.73 -21.10
CA LYS A 18 -3.02 15.37 -21.52
C LYS A 18 -3.33 15.23 -23.01
N GLY A 19 -2.28 15.05 -23.82
CA GLY A 19 -2.39 14.73 -25.24
C GLY A 19 -3.06 13.37 -25.51
N LEU A 20 -3.15 13.00 -26.77
CA LEU A 20 -3.77 11.74 -27.21
C LEU A 20 -2.70 10.84 -27.80
N PHE A 21 -2.51 9.66 -27.21
CA PHE A 21 -1.52 8.69 -27.68
C PHE A 21 -2.16 7.31 -27.86
N THR A 22 -1.63 6.56 -28.84
CA THR A 22 -2.06 5.19 -29.10
C THR A 22 -1.32 4.20 -28.19
N TYR A 23 -2.04 3.24 -27.61
CA TYR A 23 -1.45 2.23 -26.74
C TYR A 23 -1.22 0.88 -27.43
N GLU A 24 -1.80 0.67 -28.61
CA GLU A 24 -1.84 -0.64 -29.28
C GLU A 24 -1.23 -0.60 -30.71
N ALA A 25 -0.71 0.54 -31.17
CA ALA A 25 -0.19 0.69 -32.53
C ALA A 25 1.15 -0.04 -32.80
N PHE A 26 1.88 -0.42 -31.76
CA PHE A 26 3.17 -1.11 -31.90
C PHE A 26 3.44 -2.05 -30.73
N ASN A 27 4.41 -2.94 -30.93
CA ASN A 27 4.89 -3.91 -29.95
C ASN A 27 6.43 -3.98 -29.99
N THR A 28 7.01 -4.91 -29.23
CA THR A 28 8.47 -5.08 -29.14
C THR A 28 9.14 -5.38 -30.48
N ASP A 29 8.41 -5.99 -31.42
CA ASP A 29 8.98 -6.49 -32.66
C ASP A 29 9.03 -5.41 -33.73
N ASN A 30 8.07 -4.47 -33.73
CA ASN A 30 7.93 -3.43 -34.74
C ASN A 30 8.13 -1.99 -34.22
N VAL A 31 8.44 -1.80 -32.93
CA VAL A 31 8.56 -0.47 -32.29
C VAL A 31 9.45 0.50 -33.08
N ASN A 32 10.62 0.04 -33.53
CA ASN A 32 11.57 0.87 -34.26
C ASN A 32 11.04 1.27 -35.64
N GLU A 33 10.41 0.36 -36.36
CA GLU A 33 9.79 0.65 -37.65
C GLU A 33 8.64 1.64 -37.50
N VAL A 34 7.74 1.40 -36.55
CA VAL A 34 6.53 2.21 -36.37
C VAL A 34 6.87 3.61 -35.87
N LEU A 35 7.78 3.74 -34.91
CA LEU A 35 8.10 5.03 -34.28
C LEU A 35 9.08 5.90 -35.08
N SER A 36 9.87 5.30 -35.98
CA SER A 36 10.78 6.07 -36.85
C SER A 36 10.07 6.83 -37.98
N LYS A 37 8.78 6.58 -38.19
CA LYS A 37 8.01 7.26 -39.23
C LYS A 37 7.74 8.73 -38.87
N SER A 38 7.83 9.58 -39.88
CA SER A 38 7.50 11.01 -39.78
C SER A 38 6.01 11.30 -39.94
N GLU A 39 5.25 10.38 -40.55
CA GLU A 39 3.80 10.51 -40.69
C GLU A 39 3.09 10.30 -39.33
N PRO A 40 1.94 10.96 -39.07
CA PRO A 40 1.17 10.73 -37.86
C PRO A 40 0.57 9.30 -37.83
N PHE A 41 0.15 8.85 -36.66
CA PHE A 41 -0.64 7.63 -36.49
C PHE A 41 -1.99 7.78 -37.19
N THR A 42 -2.52 6.68 -37.73
CA THR A 42 -3.84 6.69 -38.35
C THR A 42 -4.93 6.69 -37.28
N MET A 43 -6.18 6.91 -37.68
CA MET A 43 -7.29 6.91 -36.72
C MET A 43 -7.52 5.51 -36.14
N GLU A 44 -7.27 4.47 -36.92
CA GLU A 44 -7.41 3.06 -36.52
C GLU A 44 -6.40 2.67 -35.44
N ASP A 45 -5.20 3.28 -35.46
CA ASP A 45 -4.16 3.05 -34.46
C ASP A 45 -4.64 3.39 -33.04
N PHE A 46 -5.64 4.25 -32.87
CA PHE A 46 -6.21 4.61 -31.57
C PHE A 46 -7.33 3.67 -31.09
N ASN A 47 -7.72 2.68 -31.88
CA ASN A 47 -8.72 1.72 -31.46
C ASN A 47 -8.15 0.84 -30.34
N SER A 48 -8.87 0.73 -29.21
CA SER A 48 -8.50 -0.21 -28.16
C SER A 48 -9.30 -1.49 -28.29
N SER A 49 -8.61 -2.58 -28.55
CA SER A 49 -9.20 -3.92 -28.56
C SER A 49 -9.64 -4.35 -27.15
N LEU A 50 -8.90 -3.95 -26.12
CA LEU A 50 -9.19 -4.26 -24.72
C LEU A 50 -10.45 -3.52 -24.20
N LYS A 51 -10.54 -2.21 -24.47
CA LYS A 51 -11.70 -1.40 -24.03
C LYS A 51 -12.87 -1.42 -25.02
N LYS A 52 -12.66 -1.95 -26.23
CA LYS A 52 -13.61 -1.90 -27.37
C LYS A 52 -14.06 -0.47 -27.69
N THR A 53 -13.13 0.49 -27.57
CA THR A 53 -13.37 1.91 -27.82
C THR A 53 -12.66 2.38 -29.07
N LYS A 54 -13.27 3.35 -29.75
CA LYS A 54 -12.69 4.06 -30.89
C LYS A 54 -12.52 5.53 -30.53
N ILE A 55 -11.51 6.18 -31.08
CA ILE A 55 -11.33 7.63 -30.94
C ILE A 55 -12.44 8.36 -31.68
N SER A 56 -12.87 9.52 -31.16
CA SER A 56 -13.82 10.37 -31.88
C SER A 56 -13.12 11.13 -33.00
N GLN A 57 -13.85 11.52 -34.04
CA GLN A 57 -13.28 12.34 -35.12
C GLN A 57 -12.70 13.66 -34.58
N LYS A 58 -13.37 14.26 -33.59
CA LYS A 58 -12.92 15.51 -32.97
C LYS A 58 -11.58 15.34 -32.26
N ASP A 59 -11.45 14.28 -31.46
CA ASP A 59 -10.21 13.98 -30.73
C ASP A 59 -9.08 13.65 -31.69
N TYR A 60 -9.36 12.91 -32.77
CA TYR A 60 -8.36 12.63 -33.80
C TYR A 60 -7.85 13.90 -34.50
N GLN A 61 -8.72 14.90 -34.75
CA GLN A 61 -8.27 16.19 -35.27
C GLN A 61 -7.37 16.94 -34.26
N ILE A 62 -7.70 16.89 -32.97
CA ILE A 62 -6.85 17.47 -31.92
C ILE A 62 -5.46 16.80 -31.92
N TYR A 63 -5.42 15.47 -32.03
CA TYR A 63 -4.18 14.71 -32.16
C TYR A 63 -3.36 15.16 -33.38
N LEU A 64 -3.98 15.27 -34.56
CA LEU A 64 -3.29 15.67 -35.79
C LEU A 64 -2.67 17.07 -35.69
N GLU A 65 -3.35 18.03 -35.06
CA GLU A 65 -2.80 19.37 -34.84
C GLU A 65 -1.62 19.35 -33.86
N ASP A 66 -1.68 18.53 -32.81
CA ASP A 66 -0.60 18.41 -31.83
C ASP A 66 0.62 17.69 -32.44
N ALA A 67 0.40 16.63 -33.22
CA ALA A 67 1.44 15.84 -33.88
C ALA A 67 2.31 16.66 -34.83
N LYS A 68 1.79 17.73 -35.44
CA LYS A 68 2.55 18.65 -36.32
C LYS A 68 3.74 19.32 -35.63
N ARG A 69 3.76 19.37 -34.30
CA ARG A 69 4.85 19.97 -33.51
C ARG A 69 6.09 19.08 -33.44
N PHE A 70 5.98 17.83 -33.86
CA PHE A 70 7.00 16.80 -33.69
C PHE A 70 7.49 16.29 -35.05
N LYS A 71 8.77 15.92 -35.14
CA LYS A 71 9.38 15.49 -36.42
C LYS A 71 9.03 14.04 -36.77
N ASN A 72 8.88 13.20 -35.75
CA ASN A 72 8.57 11.79 -35.88
C ASN A 72 7.77 11.31 -34.65
N ARG A 73 7.33 10.06 -34.69
CA ARG A 73 6.55 9.47 -33.60
C ARG A 73 7.36 9.20 -32.33
N TRP A 74 8.69 9.10 -32.40
CA TRP A 74 9.57 9.04 -31.22
C TRP A 74 9.49 10.32 -30.39
N ASP A 75 9.66 11.47 -31.05
CA ASP A 75 9.58 12.78 -30.40
C ASP A 75 8.21 12.97 -29.74
N TYR A 76 7.14 12.51 -30.40
CA TYR A 76 5.79 12.55 -29.85
C TYR A 76 5.61 11.63 -28.62
N LEU A 77 6.11 10.40 -28.70
CA LEU A 77 6.07 9.45 -27.57
C LEU A 77 6.83 10.00 -26.36
N GLN A 78 8.02 10.58 -26.58
CA GLN A 78 8.82 11.17 -25.50
C GLN A 78 8.04 12.29 -24.81
N PHE A 79 7.55 13.26 -25.57
CA PHE A 79 6.74 14.36 -25.05
C PHE A 79 5.54 13.84 -24.25
N TYR A 80 4.82 12.86 -24.80
CA TYR A 80 3.65 12.28 -24.14
C TYR A 80 4.00 11.62 -22.80
N ASN A 81 5.06 10.82 -22.75
CA ASN A 81 5.53 10.16 -21.53
C ASN A 81 5.98 11.15 -20.46
N GLU A 82 6.66 12.22 -20.88
CA GLU A 82 7.06 13.32 -19.99
C GLU A 82 5.83 14.04 -19.41
N GLN A 83 4.82 14.33 -20.23
CA GLN A 83 3.57 14.95 -19.77
C GLN A 83 2.80 14.05 -18.80
N ASP A 84 2.64 12.76 -19.11
CA ASP A 84 1.98 11.79 -18.21
C ASP A 84 2.71 11.68 -16.87
N THR A 85 4.05 11.71 -16.89
CA THR A 85 4.86 11.72 -15.67
C THR A 85 4.63 13.00 -14.86
N GLN A 86 4.67 14.17 -15.51
CA GLN A 86 4.46 15.46 -14.84
C GLN A 86 3.08 15.56 -14.19
N ILE A 87 2.03 15.06 -14.85
CA ILE A 87 0.67 15.03 -14.31
C ILE A 87 0.59 14.18 -13.03
N MET A 88 1.37 13.09 -12.94
CA MET A 88 1.35 12.18 -11.79
C MET A 88 2.10 12.71 -10.57
N ILE A 89 3.07 13.62 -10.73
CA ILE A 89 3.88 14.16 -9.62
C ILE A 89 2.98 14.78 -8.55
N LYS A 90 2.04 15.64 -8.92
CA LYS A 90 1.15 16.33 -7.97
C LYS A 90 0.30 15.33 -7.15
N PRO A 91 -0.48 14.41 -7.76
CA PRO A 91 -1.18 13.35 -7.05
C PRO A 91 -0.30 12.56 -6.07
N LEU A 92 0.91 12.19 -6.49
CA LEU A 92 1.84 11.44 -5.63
C LEU A 92 2.26 12.27 -4.42
N MET A 93 2.57 13.55 -4.60
CA MET A 93 2.90 14.46 -3.49
C MET A 93 1.72 14.65 -2.53
N THR A 94 0.50 14.75 -3.05
CA THR A 94 -0.73 14.81 -2.24
C THR A 94 -0.91 13.54 -1.42
N LEU A 95 -0.72 12.37 -2.03
CA LEU A 95 -0.80 11.08 -1.35
C LEU A 95 0.23 11.00 -0.22
N ILE A 96 1.50 11.28 -0.52
CA ILE A 96 2.59 11.31 0.47
C ILE A 96 2.21 12.21 1.66
N SER A 97 1.72 13.42 1.38
CA SER A 97 1.29 14.36 2.41
C SER A 97 0.14 13.82 3.26
N LEU A 98 -0.83 13.11 2.65
CA LEU A 98 -1.91 12.43 3.37
C LEU A 98 -1.37 11.32 4.28
N GLN A 99 -0.43 10.49 3.80
CA GLN A 99 0.19 9.46 4.63
C GLN A 99 0.92 10.06 5.84
N PHE A 100 1.68 11.13 5.64
CA PHE A 100 2.33 11.86 6.73
C PHE A 100 1.32 12.43 7.73
N LYS A 101 0.24 13.05 7.24
CA LYS A 101 -0.83 13.61 8.10
C LYS A 101 -1.42 12.56 9.04
N TYR A 102 -1.66 11.35 8.54
CA TYR A 102 -2.23 10.25 9.32
C TYR A 102 -1.19 9.36 9.99
N LYS A 103 0.09 9.77 10.00
CA LYS A 103 1.21 9.03 10.62
C LYS A 103 1.32 7.59 10.13
N ILE A 104 0.99 7.36 8.85
CA ILE A 104 1.09 6.05 8.22
C ILE A 104 2.52 5.85 7.73
N ASP A 105 3.19 4.83 8.25
CA ASP A 105 4.53 4.47 7.82
C ASP A 105 4.49 3.74 6.46
N MET A 106 4.84 4.45 5.41
CA MET A 106 4.85 3.91 4.05
C MET A 106 5.90 2.81 3.82
N PHE A 107 6.94 2.70 4.65
CA PHE A 107 7.96 1.67 4.50
C PHE A 107 7.54 0.32 5.10
N SER A 108 6.74 0.33 6.16
CA SER A 108 6.21 -0.90 6.76
C SER A 108 5.02 -1.49 5.99
N PHE A 109 4.30 -0.68 5.21
CA PHE A 109 3.20 -1.17 4.37
C PHE A 109 3.67 -1.61 2.98
N MET A 110 3.38 -2.86 2.62
CA MET A 110 3.77 -3.45 1.32
C MET A 110 3.03 -2.88 0.11
N SER A 111 1.94 -2.12 0.29
CA SER A 111 1.14 -1.59 -0.82
C SER A 111 0.35 -0.33 -0.47
N MET A 112 0.05 0.47 -1.49
CA MET A 112 -0.84 1.62 -1.38
C MET A 112 -2.25 1.27 -0.89
N ALA A 113 -2.76 0.08 -1.22
CA ALA A 113 -4.05 -0.39 -0.72
C ALA A 113 -4.04 -0.59 0.81
N ALA A 114 -2.94 -1.12 1.35
CA ALA A 114 -2.76 -1.24 2.79
C ALA A 114 -2.65 0.14 3.46
N CYS A 115 -1.91 1.08 2.87
CA CYS A 115 -1.87 2.47 3.34
C CYS A 115 -3.26 3.12 3.34
N SER A 116 -4.06 2.95 2.28
CA SER A 116 -5.43 3.48 2.22
C SER A 116 -6.35 2.86 3.27
N ASN A 117 -6.24 1.56 3.53
CA ASN A 117 -6.98 0.91 4.60
C ASN A 117 -6.57 1.46 5.97
N ALA A 118 -5.27 1.64 6.21
CA ALA A 118 -4.79 2.23 7.46
C ALA A 118 -5.35 3.65 7.66
N ILE A 119 -5.32 4.51 6.64
CA ILE A 119 -5.95 5.84 6.68
C ILE A 119 -7.44 5.72 7.01
N LYS A 120 -8.18 4.79 6.38
CA LYS A 120 -9.60 4.59 6.64
C LYS A 120 -9.86 4.23 8.11
N TYR A 121 -9.08 3.33 8.68
CA TYR A 121 -9.21 2.95 10.09
C TYR A 121 -8.81 4.11 11.00
N THR A 122 -7.69 4.79 10.74
CA THR A 122 -7.28 5.99 11.50
C THR A 122 -8.40 7.02 11.51
N LYS A 123 -9.10 7.23 10.39
CA LYS A 123 -10.22 8.16 10.32
C LYS A 123 -11.47 7.66 11.05
N ALA A 124 -11.79 6.37 10.97
CA ALA A 124 -12.95 5.78 11.64
C ALA A 124 -12.81 5.81 13.17
N TYR A 125 -11.58 5.74 13.68
CA TYR A 125 -11.25 5.76 15.10
C TYR A 125 -10.68 7.12 15.57
N GLU A 126 -10.78 8.18 14.76
CA GLU A 126 -10.18 9.48 15.10
C GLU A 126 -10.77 10.06 16.40
N ASP A 127 -12.08 9.87 16.60
CA ASP A 127 -12.81 10.30 17.80
C ASP A 127 -12.93 9.18 18.86
N PHE A 128 -12.24 8.06 18.66
CA PHE A 128 -12.36 6.91 19.56
C PHE A 128 -11.50 7.10 20.81
N ASP A 129 -12.15 7.52 21.90
CA ASP A 129 -11.51 7.57 23.21
C ASP A 129 -11.60 6.21 23.89
N ILE A 130 -10.49 5.49 23.97
CA ILE A 130 -10.40 4.20 24.66
C ILE A 130 -10.81 4.32 26.13
N LEU A 131 -10.45 5.42 26.80
CA LEU A 131 -10.68 5.64 28.23
C LEU A 131 -12.09 6.18 28.52
N GLY A 132 -12.68 6.91 27.56
CA GLY A 132 -14.03 7.47 27.66
C GLY A 132 -15.14 6.52 27.18
N THR A 133 -14.84 5.64 26.21
CA THR A 133 -15.85 4.78 25.56
C THR A 133 -16.04 3.45 26.28
N TYR A 134 -14.98 2.88 26.85
CA TYR A 134 -15.07 1.66 27.63
C TYR A 134 -15.20 1.94 29.13
N PRO A 135 -16.14 1.30 29.83
CA PRO A 135 -16.17 1.37 31.29
C PRO A 135 -14.86 0.86 31.87
N ASN A 136 -14.31 1.57 32.86
CA ASN A 136 -13.24 1.01 33.68
C ASN A 136 -13.85 -0.13 34.50
N PHE A 137 -13.59 -1.37 34.09
CA PHE A 137 -13.97 -2.55 34.85
C PHE A 137 -12.88 -2.84 35.88
N GLU A 138 -13.24 -2.93 37.16
CA GLU A 138 -12.37 -3.53 38.15
C GLU A 138 -12.25 -5.03 37.85
N ASP A 139 -11.14 -5.43 37.24
CA ASP A 139 -10.89 -6.84 36.96
C ASP A 139 -10.53 -7.57 38.26
N GLN A 140 -11.51 -8.27 38.82
CA GLN A 140 -11.35 -9.13 40.01
C GLN A 140 -10.82 -10.52 39.66
N SER A 141 -10.47 -10.78 38.39
CA SER A 141 -9.97 -12.07 37.95
C SER A 141 -8.65 -12.43 38.63
N GLN A 142 -8.42 -13.73 38.79
CA GLN A 142 -7.17 -14.22 39.34
C GLN A 142 -5.99 -13.83 38.43
N LYS A 143 -5.01 -13.14 39.03
CA LYS A 143 -3.76 -12.77 38.36
C LYS A 143 -3.05 -14.01 37.83
N PHE A 144 -2.51 -13.88 36.63
CA PHE A 144 -1.70 -14.92 36.03
C PHE A 144 -0.34 -14.98 36.73
N TYR A 145 0.04 -16.18 37.16
CA TYR A 145 1.38 -16.46 37.64
C TYR A 145 1.93 -17.64 36.85
N GLN A 146 3.07 -17.42 36.20
CA GLN A 146 3.67 -18.45 35.37
C GLN A 146 4.23 -19.59 36.21
N THR A 147 3.86 -20.82 35.85
CA THR A 147 4.41 -22.05 36.42
C THR A 147 5.45 -22.63 35.47
N GLU A 148 6.40 -23.42 36.00
CA GLU A 148 7.40 -24.10 35.16
C GLU A 148 6.74 -25.04 34.14
N TYR A 149 5.71 -25.77 34.55
CA TYR A 149 4.98 -26.65 33.65
C TYR A 149 4.34 -25.89 32.48
N TYR A 150 3.72 -24.75 32.77
CA TYR A 150 3.16 -23.88 31.74
C TYR A 150 4.26 -23.39 30.78
N TRP A 151 5.40 -22.96 31.32
CA TRP A 151 6.53 -22.49 30.51
C TRP A 151 7.07 -23.57 29.57
N GLN A 152 7.36 -24.76 30.08
CA GLN A 152 7.87 -25.88 29.29
C GLN A 152 6.90 -26.25 28.15
N SER A 153 5.59 -26.20 28.41
CA SER A 153 4.57 -26.40 27.39
C SER A 153 4.64 -25.34 26.28
N LYS A 154 4.83 -24.07 26.64
CA LYS A 154 4.95 -22.96 25.68
C LYS A 154 6.23 -23.06 24.86
N VAL A 155 7.38 -23.30 25.50
CA VAL A 155 8.68 -23.49 24.81
C VAL A 155 8.57 -24.60 23.76
N ARG A 156 8.03 -25.77 24.13
CA ARG A 156 7.80 -26.88 23.19
C ARG A 156 6.85 -26.49 22.05
N GLY A 157 5.78 -25.76 22.36
CA GLY A 157 4.82 -25.28 21.37
C GLY A 157 5.48 -24.39 20.31
N TYR A 158 6.27 -23.40 20.72
CA TYR A 158 6.98 -22.51 19.80
C TYR A 158 8.01 -23.27 18.95
N GLN A 159 8.79 -24.18 19.56
CA GLN A 159 9.73 -25.02 18.82
C GLN A 159 9.04 -25.89 17.75
N LEU A 160 7.88 -26.48 18.06
CA LEU A 160 7.11 -27.27 17.10
C LEU A 160 6.55 -26.39 15.98
N GLN A 161 6.03 -25.21 16.31
CA GLN A 161 5.51 -24.25 15.35
C GLN A 161 6.59 -23.80 14.37
N ASP A 162 7.76 -23.42 14.85
CA ASP A 162 8.85 -22.93 14.00
C ASP A 162 9.45 -24.05 13.14
N LYS A 163 9.59 -25.27 13.69
CA LYS A 163 9.98 -26.45 12.89
C LYS A 163 8.98 -26.74 11.78
N HIS A 164 7.68 -26.69 12.08
CA HIS A 164 6.63 -26.89 11.07
C HIS A 164 6.68 -25.81 9.97
N GLN A 165 6.97 -24.57 10.34
CA GLN A 165 7.11 -23.44 9.41
C GLN A 165 8.51 -23.32 8.78
N LYS A 166 9.43 -24.25 9.06
CA LYS A 166 10.82 -24.27 8.58
C LYS A 166 11.59 -22.96 8.88
N ARG A 167 11.33 -22.35 10.05
CA ARG A 167 12.05 -21.18 10.54
C ARG A 167 13.31 -21.61 11.28
N ASP A 168 14.29 -20.70 11.37
CA ASP A 168 15.48 -20.89 12.20
C ASP A 168 15.07 -20.93 13.69
N THR A 169 15.52 -21.95 14.41
CA THR A 169 15.21 -22.16 15.84
C THR A 169 16.38 -21.86 16.76
N THR A 170 17.51 -21.36 16.23
CA THR A 170 18.77 -21.20 16.97
C THR A 170 18.61 -20.28 18.19
N ASN A 171 17.78 -19.25 18.07
CA ASN A 171 17.55 -18.24 19.12
C ASN A 171 16.16 -18.34 19.74
N ASN A 172 15.52 -19.52 19.68
CA ASN A 172 14.24 -19.71 20.35
C ASN A 172 14.41 -19.70 21.87
N VAL A 173 13.38 -19.24 22.57
CA VAL A 173 13.30 -19.32 24.03
C VAL A 173 13.49 -20.76 24.51
N GLN A 174 14.15 -20.90 25.64
CA GLN A 174 14.50 -22.18 26.26
C GLN A 174 13.85 -22.32 27.63
N ASP A 175 13.80 -23.56 28.13
CA ASP A 175 13.31 -23.84 29.47
C ASP A 175 14.11 -23.07 30.55
N SER A 176 15.40 -22.79 30.29
CA SER A 176 16.29 -22.00 31.16
C SER A 176 15.89 -20.53 31.30
N ASP A 177 15.09 -19.98 30.39
CA ASP A 177 14.69 -18.56 30.43
C ASP A 177 13.50 -18.31 31.36
N PHE A 178 13.04 -19.35 32.07
CA PHE A 178 11.86 -19.33 32.92
C PHE A 178 11.84 -18.16 33.91
N ASP A 179 12.92 -17.97 34.68
CA ASP A 179 12.96 -16.96 35.74
C ASP A 179 12.86 -15.54 35.17
N TYR A 180 13.49 -15.30 34.01
CA TYR A 180 13.42 -14.03 33.30
C TYR A 180 11.97 -13.72 32.88
N PHE A 181 11.31 -14.65 32.16
CA PHE A 181 9.95 -14.44 31.67
C PHE A 181 8.90 -14.40 32.79
N LYS A 182 9.10 -15.17 33.86
CA LYS A 182 8.25 -15.13 35.06
C LYS A 182 8.27 -13.75 35.71
N GLN A 183 9.45 -13.13 35.82
CA GLN A 183 9.56 -11.78 36.36
C GLN A 183 9.01 -10.74 35.37
N LEU A 184 9.30 -10.90 34.08
CA LEU A 184 8.77 -10.02 33.03
C LEU A 184 7.24 -9.95 33.06
N PHE A 185 6.54 -11.09 33.02
CA PHE A 185 5.07 -11.11 33.02
C PHE A 185 4.46 -10.59 34.32
N LYS A 186 5.16 -10.72 35.46
CA LYS A 186 4.71 -10.18 36.73
C LYS A 186 4.73 -8.64 36.72
N ASP A 187 5.77 -8.05 36.15
CA ASP A 187 5.99 -6.61 36.17
C ASP A 187 5.29 -5.90 35.00
N SER A 188 5.17 -6.56 33.85
CA SER A 188 4.50 -6.06 32.66
C SER A 188 2.98 -5.99 32.79
N ASN A 189 2.38 -5.22 31.88
CA ASN A 189 0.94 -5.13 31.64
C ASN A 189 0.70 -5.37 30.14
N CYS A 190 -0.56 -5.63 29.77
CA CYS A 190 -0.95 -5.69 28.36
C CYS A 190 -0.64 -4.36 27.66
N SER A 191 0.02 -4.41 26.52
CA SER A 191 0.39 -3.23 25.72
C SER A 191 -0.83 -2.50 25.13
N ILE A 192 -1.95 -3.22 24.93
CA ILE A 192 -3.17 -2.68 24.33
C ILE A 192 -4.04 -1.99 25.39
N CYS A 193 -4.34 -2.67 26.50
CA CYS A 193 -5.29 -2.17 27.50
C CYS A 193 -4.66 -1.70 28.82
N GLY A 194 -3.36 -1.94 29.05
CA GLY A 194 -2.68 -1.56 30.28
C GLY A 194 -3.03 -2.41 31.52
N CYS A 195 -3.93 -3.40 31.40
CA CYS A 195 -4.31 -4.29 32.49
C CYS A 195 -3.24 -5.34 32.82
N LYS A 196 -3.27 -5.85 34.05
CA LYS A 196 -2.45 -7.01 34.46
C LYS A 196 -2.95 -8.29 33.78
N PHE A 197 -2.05 -9.24 33.56
CA PHE A 197 -2.38 -10.53 32.98
C PHE A 197 -3.18 -11.41 33.95
N THR A 198 -4.11 -12.19 33.40
CA THR A 198 -5.02 -13.09 34.14
C THR A 198 -5.12 -14.41 33.39
N PHE A 199 -5.71 -15.45 34.00
CA PHE A 199 -5.86 -16.74 33.30
C PHE A 199 -6.77 -16.66 32.06
N ALA A 200 -7.64 -15.64 31.98
CA ALA A 200 -8.45 -15.34 30.80
C ALA A 200 -7.71 -14.46 29.78
N ASN A 201 -6.74 -13.65 30.24
CA ASN A 201 -5.88 -12.79 29.41
C ASN A 201 -4.41 -13.16 29.64
N ASN A 202 -4.01 -14.31 29.09
CA ASN A 202 -2.67 -14.84 29.28
C ASN A 202 -1.65 -14.02 28.49
N PRO A 203 -0.43 -13.80 29.03
CA PRO A 203 0.63 -13.14 28.29
C PRO A 203 1.07 -14.02 27.12
N THR A 204 1.52 -13.36 26.06
CA THR A 204 2.08 -13.98 24.88
C THR A 204 3.51 -13.48 24.66
N LEU A 205 4.33 -14.23 23.92
CA LEU A 205 5.76 -13.94 23.74
C LEU A 205 6.08 -13.11 22.48
N ASP A 206 5.05 -12.73 21.74
CA ASP A 206 5.06 -11.90 20.52
C ASP A 206 5.10 -10.39 20.81
#